data_AF-A0A924Z675-F1
#
_entry.id   AF-A0A924Z675-F1
#
_cell.length_a   1.000
_cell.length_b   1.000
_cell.length_c   1.000
_cell.angle_alpha   90.00
_cell.angle_beta   90.00
_cell.angle_gamma   90.00
#
_symmetry.space_group_name_H-M   'P 1'
#
loop_
_entity.id
_entity.type
_entity.pdbx_description
1 polymer ?
#
loop_
_entity_poly.entity_id
_entity_poly.type
_entity_poly.pdbx_seq_one_letter_code
_entity_poly.pdbx_strand_id
1 'polypeptide(L)'
;MNWDKVEFTNHEAYLEIALEKPIFSQKTDADLNTQIGVTSLNYQGVSLSPENASCLIHKLQLINKSNMISVVFSALAAESFINYYALSKGKDEAYLRRFKGSKSKRLSESVFKWIDIPNEITGRFALNEGSAEFSGLQKPFTDRNTLAHYKASLQDLQSVDFSNIQDPNAITIQDVQSNYCATVNAIRSIQNVDPDIDISWMHIGECIA
;
A
#
# COMPACT_ATOMS: atom_id res chain seq x y z
N MET A 1 -5.71 -26.02 9.11
CA MET A 1 -5.80 -24.63 8.60
C MET A 1 -5.27 -24.64 7.18
N ASN A 2 -6.10 -24.33 6.19
CA ASN A 2 -5.69 -24.37 4.78
C ASN A 2 -5.04 -23.03 4.46
N TRP A 3 -3.70 -23.00 4.34
CA TRP A 3 -2.92 -21.77 4.16
C TRP A 3 -3.36 -20.97 2.92
N ASP A 4 -3.89 -21.64 1.90
CA ASP A 4 -4.42 -20.99 0.70
C ASP A 4 -5.65 -20.10 0.95
N LYS A 5 -6.40 -20.33 2.03
CA LYS A 5 -7.56 -19.49 2.40
C LYS A 5 -7.17 -18.23 3.16
N VAL A 6 -5.96 -18.21 3.74
CA VAL A 6 -5.45 -17.11 4.57
C VAL A 6 -5.19 -15.86 3.72
N GLU A 7 -4.63 -16.02 2.52
CA GLU A 7 -4.41 -14.92 1.58
C GLU A 7 -5.72 -14.23 1.17
N PHE A 8 -6.82 -14.98 1.04
CA PHE A 8 -8.11 -14.48 0.57
C PHE A 8 -8.99 -13.83 1.64
N THR A 9 -8.62 -13.94 2.93
CA THR A 9 -9.50 -13.50 4.03
C THR A 9 -8.80 -12.61 5.06
N ASN A 10 -7.50 -12.34 4.91
CA ASN A 10 -6.69 -11.53 5.83
C ASN A 10 -6.74 -10.01 5.59
N HIS A 11 -7.74 -9.51 4.85
CA HIS A 11 -7.81 -8.10 4.49
C HIS A 11 -7.80 -7.16 5.70
N GLU A 12 -8.43 -7.54 6.82
CA GLU A 12 -8.42 -6.78 8.07
C GLU A 12 -6.99 -6.64 8.63
N ALA A 13 -6.32 -7.77 8.88
CA ALA A 13 -4.95 -7.79 9.40
C ALA A 13 -3.96 -7.07 8.46
N TYR A 14 -4.17 -7.15 7.15
CA TYR A 14 -3.35 -6.41 6.20
C TYR A 14 -3.58 -4.90 6.30
N LEU A 15 -4.82 -4.45 6.46
CA LEU A 15 -5.13 -3.04 6.64
C LEU A 15 -4.61 -2.50 7.98
N GLU A 16 -4.67 -3.29 9.05
CA GLU A 16 -4.08 -2.95 10.35
C GLU A 16 -2.56 -2.72 10.23
N ILE A 17 -1.84 -3.64 9.59
CA ILE A 17 -0.40 -3.47 9.34
C ILE A 17 -0.13 -2.22 8.50
N ALA A 18 -0.97 -1.96 7.50
CA ALA A 18 -0.86 -0.75 6.68
C ALA A 18 -1.03 0.53 7.50
N LEU A 19 -1.84 0.53 8.56
CA LEU A 19 -2.09 1.66 9.46
C LEU A 19 -1.03 1.84 10.55
N GLU A 20 -0.43 0.76 11.03
CA GLU A 20 0.57 0.82 12.11
C GLU A 20 1.92 1.39 11.65
N LYS A 21 2.39 1.02 10.45
CA LYS A 21 3.72 1.42 9.97
C LYS A 21 3.91 2.91 9.69
N PRO A 22 2.91 3.66 9.18
CA PRO A 22 2.98 5.12 9.08
C PRO A 22 3.21 5.78 10.46
N ILE A 23 2.61 5.25 11.52
CA ILE A 23 2.80 5.77 12.89
C ILE A 23 4.26 5.58 13.33
N PHE A 24 4.84 4.42 13.04
CA PHE A 24 6.26 4.17 13.33
C PHE A 24 7.17 5.11 12.52
N SER A 25 6.85 5.32 11.25
CA SER A 25 7.55 6.26 10.35
C SER A 25 7.56 7.69 10.91
N GLN A 26 6.37 8.20 11.28
CA GLN A 26 6.21 9.53 11.87
C GLN A 26 6.94 9.68 13.21
N LYS A 27 6.89 8.65 14.08
CA LYS A 27 7.66 8.64 15.35
C LYS A 27 9.16 8.67 15.10
N THR A 28 9.62 7.93 14.10
CA THR A 28 11.04 7.90 13.71
C THR A 28 11.49 9.25 13.16
N ASP A 29 10.63 9.93 12.40
CA ASP A 29 10.88 11.27 11.86
C ASP A 29 10.88 12.35 12.96
N ALA A 30 9.97 12.25 13.93
CA ALA A 30 9.96 13.14 15.10
C ALA A 30 11.20 12.96 15.99
N ASP A 31 11.65 11.72 16.17
CA ASP A 31 12.88 11.40 16.89
C ASP A 31 14.12 11.94 16.16
N LEU A 32 14.16 11.84 14.82
CA LEU A 32 15.20 12.45 14.00
C LEU A 32 15.29 13.97 14.23
N ASN A 33 14.14 14.65 14.24
CA ASN A 33 14.08 16.09 14.48
C ASN A 33 14.54 16.46 15.90
N THR A 34 14.19 15.62 16.88
CA THR A 34 14.60 15.82 18.28
C THR A 34 16.10 15.63 18.48
N GLN A 35 16.69 14.63 17.83
CA GLN A 35 18.11 14.29 18.03
C GLN A 35 19.06 15.19 17.25
N ILE A 36 18.73 15.52 16.00
CA ILE A 36 19.65 16.19 15.09
C ILE A 36 19.06 17.41 14.35
N GLY A 37 17.83 17.83 14.67
CA GLY A 37 17.23 19.05 14.15
C GLY A 37 16.79 19.00 12.69
N VAL A 38 16.67 17.80 12.11
CA VAL A 38 16.18 17.58 10.73
C VAL A 38 15.09 16.52 10.68
N THR A 39 14.35 16.49 9.58
CA THR A 39 13.30 15.54 9.23
C THR A 39 13.64 14.90 7.88
N SER A 40 12.94 13.83 7.53
CA SER A 40 12.93 13.22 6.21
C SER A 40 12.57 14.19 5.07
N LEU A 41 11.96 15.34 5.38
CA LEU A 41 11.57 16.34 4.39
C LEU A 41 12.56 17.50 4.24
N ASN A 42 13.44 17.74 5.22
CA ASN A 42 14.28 18.95 5.25
C ASN A 42 15.78 18.72 5.53
N TYR A 43 16.24 17.46 5.53
CA TYR A 43 17.65 17.14 5.79
C TYR A 43 18.61 17.54 4.65
N GLN A 44 18.08 17.80 3.44
CA GLN A 44 18.91 18.08 2.26
C GLN A 44 19.69 19.39 2.42
N GLY A 45 20.99 19.34 2.13
CA GLY A 45 21.89 20.49 2.25
C GLY A 45 22.30 20.84 3.69
N VAL A 46 21.91 20.03 4.68
CA VAL A 46 22.31 20.24 6.08
C VAL A 46 23.69 19.61 6.32
N SER A 47 24.64 20.41 6.79
CA SER A 47 25.95 19.92 7.22
C SER A 47 25.84 19.25 8.59
N LEU A 48 26.19 17.98 8.68
CA LEU A 48 26.12 17.16 9.89
C LEU A 48 27.50 16.61 10.25
N SER A 49 27.74 16.39 11.55
CA SER A 49 28.88 15.60 11.98
C SER A 49 28.74 14.15 11.48
N PRO A 50 29.84 13.37 11.36
CA PRO A 50 29.77 11.98 10.93
C PRO A 50 28.78 11.13 11.75
N GLU A 51 28.68 11.35 13.05
CA GLU A 51 27.77 10.66 13.96
C GLU A 51 26.30 11.00 13.63
N ASN A 52 26.00 12.29 13.44
CA ASN A 52 24.67 12.75 13.10
C ASN A 52 24.26 12.31 11.68
N ALA A 53 25.20 12.28 10.74
CA ALA A 53 24.96 11.79 9.39
C ALA A 53 24.67 10.27 9.37
N SER A 54 25.39 9.49 10.20
CA SER A 54 25.11 8.07 10.40
C SER A 54 23.72 7.83 11.01
N CYS A 55 23.35 8.62 12.04
CA CYS A 55 22.02 8.60 12.63
C CYS A 55 20.93 8.90 11.59
N LEU A 56 21.13 9.96 10.79
CA LEU A 56 20.22 10.34 9.71
C LEU A 56 19.98 9.19 8.74
N ILE A 57 21.04 8.58 8.19
CA ILE A 57 20.93 7.47 7.23
C ILE A 57 20.14 6.30 7.83
N HIS A 58 20.45 5.92 9.07
CA HIS A 58 19.75 4.82 9.74
C HIS A 58 18.24 5.09 9.89
N LYS A 59 17.89 6.32 10.32
CA LYS A 59 16.49 6.73 10.51
C LYS A 59 15.74 6.83 9.19
N LEU A 60 16.36 7.39 8.14
CA LEU A 60 15.77 7.45 6.79
C LEU A 60 15.48 6.04 6.24
N GLN A 61 16.37 5.07 6.46
CA GLN A 61 16.14 3.68 6.08
C GLN A 61 14.96 3.05 6.84
N LEU A 62 14.81 3.34 8.14
CA LEU A 62 13.69 2.86 8.95
C LEU A 62 12.35 3.48 8.52
N ILE A 63 12.34 4.78 8.24
CA ILE A 63 11.20 5.52 7.68
C ILE A 63 10.79 4.88 6.35
N ASN A 64 11.74 4.74 5.42
CA ASN A 64 11.46 4.19 4.09
C ASN A 64 10.92 2.76 4.19
N LYS A 65 11.56 1.86 4.97
CA LYS A 65 11.08 0.49 5.20
C LYS A 65 9.65 0.47 5.72
N SER A 66 9.32 1.34 6.67
CA SER A 66 7.99 1.40 7.26
C SER A 66 6.94 1.86 6.24
N ASN A 67 7.28 2.88 5.45
CA ASN A 67 6.41 3.39 4.39
C ASN A 67 6.19 2.34 3.28
N MET A 68 7.25 1.63 2.87
CA MET A 68 7.14 0.52 1.91
C MET A 68 6.23 -0.59 2.41
N ILE A 69 6.35 -1.01 3.66
CA ILE A 69 5.47 -2.03 4.25
C ILE A 69 4.02 -1.54 4.18
N SER A 70 3.75 -0.29 4.54
CA SER A 70 2.39 0.26 4.49
C SER A 70 1.78 0.21 3.08
N VAL A 71 2.54 0.61 2.06
CA VAL A 71 2.08 0.57 0.66
C VAL A 71 1.81 -0.87 0.20
N VAL A 72 2.73 -1.80 0.47
CA VAL A 72 2.56 -3.22 0.11
C VAL A 72 1.34 -3.81 0.78
N PHE A 73 1.15 -3.58 2.08
CA PHE A 73 0.03 -4.13 2.84
C PHE A 73 -1.30 -3.48 2.49
N SER A 74 -1.32 -2.21 2.06
CA SER A 74 -2.53 -1.57 1.50
C SER A 74 -3.00 -2.30 0.23
N ALA A 75 -2.08 -2.58 -0.70
CA ALA A 75 -2.41 -3.34 -1.90
C ALA A 75 -2.85 -4.79 -1.60
N LEU A 76 -2.21 -5.45 -0.63
CA LEU A 76 -2.61 -6.79 -0.18
C LEU A 76 -3.99 -6.77 0.49
N ALA A 77 -4.32 -5.74 1.27
CA ALA A 77 -5.65 -5.58 1.85
C ALA A 77 -6.72 -5.46 0.77
N ALA A 78 -6.48 -4.62 -0.25
CA ALA A 78 -7.38 -4.48 -1.39
C ALA A 78 -7.58 -5.83 -2.13
N GLU A 79 -6.49 -6.52 -2.44
CA GLU A 79 -6.54 -7.82 -3.12
C GLU A 79 -7.25 -8.89 -2.28
N SER A 80 -6.94 -8.97 -0.99
CA SER A 80 -7.57 -9.93 -0.09
C SER A 80 -9.06 -9.63 0.06
N PHE A 81 -9.47 -8.36 0.16
CA PHE A 81 -10.86 -7.98 0.32
C PHE A 81 -11.73 -8.35 -0.88
N ILE A 82 -11.28 -8.07 -2.11
CA ILE A 82 -12.09 -8.41 -3.29
C ILE A 82 -12.25 -9.93 -3.47
N ASN A 83 -11.25 -10.70 -3.02
CA ASN A 83 -11.35 -12.17 -2.99
C ASN A 83 -12.31 -12.63 -1.89
N TYR A 84 -12.22 -12.07 -0.68
CA TYR A 84 -13.15 -12.32 0.42
C TYR A 84 -14.59 -12.03 0.00
N TYR A 85 -14.84 -10.88 -0.62
CA TYR A 85 -16.14 -10.48 -1.13
C TYR A 85 -16.73 -11.56 -2.06
N ALA A 86 -15.96 -12.04 -3.05
CA ALA A 86 -16.41 -13.10 -3.94
C ALA A 86 -16.78 -14.39 -3.19
N LEU A 87 -15.91 -14.82 -2.25
CA LEU A 87 -16.13 -16.02 -1.44
C LEU A 87 -17.37 -15.90 -0.56
N SER A 88 -17.58 -14.73 0.06
CA SER A 88 -18.75 -14.43 0.90
C SER A 88 -20.07 -14.51 0.13
N LYS A 89 -20.02 -14.29 -1.19
CA LYS A 89 -21.17 -14.38 -2.12
C LYS A 89 -21.26 -15.74 -2.82
N GLY A 90 -20.58 -16.77 -2.27
CA GLY A 90 -20.69 -18.15 -2.71
C GLY A 90 -19.85 -18.51 -3.93
N LYS A 91 -18.92 -17.65 -4.37
CA LYS A 91 -17.92 -18.03 -5.38
C LYS A 91 -16.85 -18.92 -4.74
N ASP A 92 -16.17 -19.72 -5.57
CA ASP A 92 -15.12 -20.63 -5.13
C ASP A 92 -13.72 -20.17 -5.59
N GLU A 93 -12.71 -20.94 -5.22
CA GLU A 93 -11.34 -20.64 -5.60
C GLU A 93 -11.11 -20.80 -7.12
N ALA A 94 -11.83 -21.72 -7.78
CA ALA A 94 -11.75 -21.90 -9.23
C ALA A 94 -12.20 -20.63 -9.97
N TYR A 95 -13.27 -20.00 -9.49
CA TYR A 95 -13.72 -18.70 -9.95
C TYR A 95 -12.64 -17.63 -9.79
N LEU A 96 -11.99 -17.54 -8.61
CA LEU A 96 -10.93 -16.55 -8.38
C LEU A 96 -9.69 -16.79 -9.27
N ARG A 97 -9.38 -18.05 -9.55
CA ARG A 97 -8.23 -18.43 -10.39
C ARG A 97 -8.39 -18.04 -11.85
N ARG A 98 -9.61 -17.84 -12.36
CA ARG A 98 -9.81 -17.38 -13.76
C ARG A 98 -9.25 -15.98 -14.03
N PHE A 99 -9.06 -15.20 -12.96
CA PHE A 99 -8.46 -13.87 -13.03
C PHE A 99 -6.92 -13.90 -12.95
N LYS A 100 -6.33 -15.03 -12.54
CA LYS A 100 -4.88 -15.25 -12.60
C LYS A 100 -4.50 -15.56 -14.05
N GLY A 101 -3.73 -14.69 -14.71
CA GLY A 101 -3.13 -14.96 -16.02
C GLY A 101 -3.71 -14.23 -17.24
N SER A 102 -4.56 -13.21 -17.08
CA SER A 102 -5.02 -12.40 -18.22
C SER A 102 -3.89 -11.49 -18.76
N LYS A 103 -2.95 -12.07 -19.51
CA LYS A 103 -1.88 -11.36 -20.23
C LYS A 103 -2.39 -10.38 -21.29
N SER A 104 -3.69 -10.38 -21.62
CA SER A 104 -4.23 -9.67 -22.78
C SER A 104 -4.61 -8.21 -22.50
N LYS A 105 -4.44 -7.69 -21.28
CA LYS A 105 -4.87 -6.33 -20.94
C LYS A 105 -3.77 -5.61 -20.16
N ARG A 106 -3.58 -4.32 -20.43
CA ARG A 106 -2.54 -3.44 -19.86
C ARG A 106 -2.68 -3.17 -18.35
N LEU A 107 -3.58 -3.86 -17.66
CA LEU A 107 -3.96 -3.62 -16.27
C LEU A 107 -3.56 -4.83 -15.42
N SER A 108 -3.21 -4.61 -14.16
CA SER A 108 -2.84 -5.70 -13.25
C SER A 108 -4.05 -6.61 -12.99
N GLU A 109 -3.80 -7.91 -12.83
CA GLU A 109 -4.84 -8.93 -12.58
C GLU A 109 -5.74 -8.57 -11.39
N SER A 110 -5.14 -8.01 -10.34
CA SER A 110 -5.84 -7.60 -9.13
C SER A 110 -6.84 -6.46 -9.41
N VAL A 111 -6.55 -5.54 -10.34
CA VAL A 111 -7.44 -4.42 -10.69
C VAL A 111 -8.67 -4.88 -11.49
N PHE A 112 -8.55 -5.93 -12.31
CA PHE A 112 -9.72 -6.48 -13.02
C PHE A 112 -10.76 -7.08 -12.10
N LYS A 113 -10.31 -7.75 -11.04
CA LYS A 113 -11.22 -8.33 -10.05
C LYS A 113 -12.18 -7.27 -9.51
N TRP A 114 -11.74 -6.03 -9.33
CA TRP A 114 -12.55 -4.94 -8.84
C TRP A 114 -13.63 -4.43 -9.81
N ILE A 115 -13.50 -4.72 -11.10
CA ILE A 115 -14.52 -4.43 -12.11
C ILE A 115 -15.45 -5.64 -12.27
N ASP A 116 -14.86 -6.80 -12.54
CA ASP A 116 -15.60 -7.97 -13.02
C ASP A 116 -16.34 -8.70 -11.90
N ILE A 117 -15.74 -8.83 -10.71
CA ILE A 117 -16.36 -9.58 -9.60
C ILE A 117 -17.67 -8.91 -9.14
N PRO A 118 -17.71 -7.59 -8.85
CA PRO A 118 -18.95 -6.94 -8.43
C PRO A 118 -20.03 -6.99 -9.51
N ASN A 119 -19.66 -6.82 -10.79
CA ASN A 119 -20.59 -6.89 -11.90
C ASN A 119 -21.19 -8.29 -12.05
N GLU A 120 -20.38 -9.35 -11.97
CA GLU A 120 -20.88 -10.72 -12.08
C GLU A 120 -21.70 -11.21 -10.89
N ILE A 121 -21.58 -10.55 -9.73
CA ILE A 121 -22.36 -10.87 -8.53
C ILE A 121 -23.66 -10.04 -8.47
N THR A 122 -23.58 -8.74 -8.77
CA THR A 122 -24.68 -7.78 -8.52
C THR A 122 -25.33 -7.24 -9.79
N GLY A 123 -24.73 -7.48 -10.97
CA GLY A 123 -25.09 -6.84 -12.24
C GLY A 123 -24.69 -5.36 -12.34
N ARG A 124 -23.91 -4.84 -11.37
CA ARG A 124 -23.48 -3.44 -11.29
C ARG A 124 -21.96 -3.35 -11.12
N PHE A 125 -21.36 -2.38 -11.79
CA PHE A 125 -19.94 -2.07 -11.65
C PHE A 125 -19.69 -1.25 -10.39
N ALA A 126 -18.84 -1.75 -9.49
CA ALA A 126 -18.35 -0.97 -8.35
C ALA A 126 -17.30 0.07 -8.80
N LEU A 127 -16.44 -0.34 -9.74
CA LEU A 127 -15.43 0.50 -10.38
C LEU A 127 -15.60 0.41 -11.90
N ASN A 128 -15.29 1.50 -12.60
CA ASN A 128 -15.23 1.56 -14.06
C ASN A 128 -13.82 1.99 -14.51
N GLU A 129 -13.36 1.57 -15.69
CA GLU A 129 -12.00 1.89 -16.19
C GLU A 129 -11.70 3.40 -16.27
N GLY A 130 -12.73 4.25 -16.34
CA GLY A 130 -12.61 5.72 -16.32
C GLY A 130 -12.90 6.39 -14.97
N SER A 131 -13.14 5.62 -13.89
CA SER A 131 -13.44 6.16 -12.56
C SER A 131 -12.18 6.58 -11.79
N ALA A 132 -12.30 7.60 -10.94
CA ALA A 132 -11.18 8.10 -10.14
C ALA A 132 -10.66 7.03 -9.17
N GLU A 133 -11.56 6.22 -8.61
CA GLU A 133 -11.27 5.12 -7.71
C GLU A 133 -10.49 4.01 -8.41
N PHE A 134 -10.81 3.74 -9.68
CA PHE A 134 -10.06 2.79 -10.50
C PHE A 134 -8.63 3.29 -10.78
N SER A 135 -8.47 4.54 -11.21
CA SER A 135 -7.15 5.14 -11.41
C SER A 135 -6.36 5.20 -10.10
N GLY A 136 -7.02 5.52 -8.99
CA GLY A 136 -6.43 5.52 -7.66
C GLY A 136 -5.91 4.15 -7.25
N LEU A 137 -6.67 3.09 -7.52
CA LEU A 137 -6.33 1.72 -7.16
C LEU A 137 -5.16 1.13 -7.97
N GLN A 138 -4.90 1.65 -9.18
CA GLN A 138 -3.73 1.24 -9.96
C GLN A 138 -2.42 1.60 -9.26
N LYS A 139 -2.38 2.72 -8.52
CA LYS A 139 -1.17 3.19 -7.84
C LYS A 139 -0.68 2.19 -6.77
N PRO A 140 -1.48 1.71 -5.81
CA PRO A 140 -1.08 0.67 -4.87
C PRO A 140 -0.51 -0.59 -5.51
N PHE A 141 -1.14 -1.09 -6.57
CA PHE A 141 -0.64 -2.30 -7.23
C PHE A 141 0.64 -2.05 -8.03
N THR A 142 0.79 -0.87 -8.63
CA THR A 142 2.00 -0.47 -9.35
C THR A 142 3.15 -0.26 -8.37
N ASP A 143 2.93 0.50 -7.30
CA ASP A 143 3.91 0.77 -6.25
C ASP A 143 4.36 -0.55 -5.61
N ARG A 144 3.43 -1.44 -5.23
CA ARG A 144 3.76 -2.78 -4.71
C ARG A 144 4.66 -3.55 -5.67
N ASN A 145 4.35 -3.59 -6.96
CA ASN A 145 5.14 -4.32 -7.94
C ASN A 145 6.54 -3.71 -8.10
N THR A 146 6.65 -2.38 -8.16
CA THR A 146 7.94 -1.66 -8.17
C THR A 146 8.77 -2.00 -6.93
N LEU A 147 8.16 -2.02 -5.76
CA LEU A 147 8.82 -2.35 -4.49
C LEU A 147 9.22 -3.83 -4.36
N ALA A 148 8.48 -4.74 -4.97
CA ALA A 148 8.88 -6.15 -5.03
C ALA A 148 10.20 -6.31 -5.81
N HIS A 149 10.45 -5.46 -6.81
CA HIS A 149 11.68 -5.41 -7.59
C HIS A 149 12.81 -4.55 -6.94
N TYR A 150 12.48 -3.71 -5.95
CA TYR A 150 13.44 -2.89 -5.18
C TYR A 150 14.44 -3.70 -4.33
N LYS A 151 14.14 -4.99 -4.04
CA LYS A 151 15.00 -5.90 -3.25
C LYS A 151 16.46 -6.04 -3.77
N ALA A 152 16.79 -5.47 -4.92
CA ALA A 152 18.08 -5.58 -5.60
C ALA A 152 19.05 -4.39 -5.39
N SER A 153 18.66 -3.29 -4.73
CA SER A 153 19.53 -2.09 -4.62
C SER A 153 19.63 -1.53 -3.19
N LEU A 154 20.22 -2.29 -2.27
CA LEU A 154 20.71 -1.69 -1.02
C LEU A 154 22.09 -1.07 -1.29
N GLN A 155 22.17 0.26 -1.22
CA GLN A 155 23.41 1.02 -1.39
C GLN A 155 24.44 0.61 -0.34
N ASP A 156 25.67 0.39 -0.79
CA ASP A 156 26.83 0.15 0.08
C ASP A 156 27.15 1.46 0.83
N LEU A 157 27.08 1.41 2.17
CA LEU A 157 27.27 2.56 3.06
C LEU A 157 28.62 3.25 2.87
N GLN A 158 29.63 2.56 2.32
CA GLN A 158 30.94 3.13 2.05
C GLN A 158 30.97 4.09 0.84
N SER A 159 29.94 4.07 -0.01
CA SER A 159 29.85 4.86 -1.25
C SER A 159 28.93 6.08 -1.14
N VAL A 160 28.33 6.31 0.03
CA VAL A 160 27.32 7.36 0.22
C VAL A 160 28.00 8.73 0.33
N ASP A 161 27.70 9.61 -0.61
CA ASP A 161 28.03 11.03 -0.48
C ASP A 161 27.18 11.65 0.63
N PHE A 162 27.79 11.83 1.81
CA PHE A 162 27.14 12.43 2.98
C PHE A 162 26.66 13.87 2.75
N SER A 163 27.12 14.54 1.68
CA SER A 163 26.69 15.90 1.33
C SER A 163 25.43 15.92 0.45
N ASN A 164 25.06 14.78 -0.16
CA ASN A 164 23.90 14.67 -1.04
C ASN A 164 23.25 13.27 -0.92
N ILE A 165 22.72 12.97 0.26
CA ILE A 165 21.96 11.75 0.51
C ILE A 165 20.63 11.86 -0.27
N GLN A 166 20.47 11.09 -1.33
CA GLN A 166 19.19 10.91 -2.00
C GLN A 166 18.92 9.42 -2.16
N ASP A 167 17.78 8.96 -1.62
CA ASP A 167 17.17 7.72 -2.07
C ASP A 167 16.13 8.10 -3.14
N PRO A 168 16.43 7.94 -4.45
CA PRO A 168 15.49 8.26 -5.51
C PRO A 168 14.20 7.42 -5.46
N ASN A 169 14.18 6.38 -4.62
CA ASN A 169 13.05 5.49 -4.40
C ASN A 169 12.46 5.62 -2.98
N ALA A 170 12.74 6.72 -2.27
CA ALA A 170 12.12 6.98 -0.98
C ALA A 170 10.60 7.09 -1.11
N ILE A 171 9.87 6.25 -0.38
CA ILE A 171 8.43 6.39 -0.25
C ILE A 171 8.13 7.43 0.82
N THR A 172 7.39 8.46 0.44
CA THR A 172 7.00 9.53 1.37
C THR A 172 5.78 9.15 2.20
N ILE A 173 5.53 9.87 3.29
CA ILE A 173 4.29 9.69 4.06
C ILE A 173 3.05 10.06 3.23
N GLN A 174 3.19 10.98 2.27
CA GLN A 174 2.12 11.36 1.34
C GLN A 174 1.78 10.21 0.40
N ASP A 175 2.78 9.47 -0.09
CA ASP A 175 2.57 8.27 -0.90
C ASP A 175 1.80 7.21 -0.12
N VAL A 176 2.14 7.04 1.15
CA VAL A 176 1.47 6.10 2.05
C VAL A 176 0.01 6.49 2.26
N GLN A 177 -0.27 7.76 2.56
CA GLN A 177 -1.63 8.28 2.71
C GLN A 177 -2.44 8.11 1.42
N SER A 178 -1.87 8.47 0.27
CA SER A 178 -2.52 8.31 -1.03
C SER A 178 -2.89 6.85 -1.32
N ASN A 179 -1.97 5.91 -1.04
CA ASN A 179 -2.19 4.48 -1.22
C ASN A 179 -3.27 3.91 -0.29
N TYR A 180 -3.25 4.34 0.98
CA TYR A 180 -4.28 3.98 1.95
C TYR A 180 -5.66 4.50 1.52
N CYS A 181 -5.75 5.78 1.18
CA CYS A 181 -7.01 6.40 0.72
C CYS A 181 -7.57 5.71 -0.52
N ALA A 182 -6.71 5.40 -1.50
CA ALA A 182 -7.11 4.66 -2.69
C ALA A 182 -7.68 3.27 -2.35
N THR A 183 -7.04 2.56 -1.42
CA THR A 183 -7.49 1.24 -0.93
C THR A 183 -8.85 1.32 -0.26
N VAL A 184 -9.03 2.25 0.68
CA VAL A 184 -10.30 2.45 1.40
C VAL A 184 -11.42 2.87 0.46
N ASN A 185 -11.15 3.80 -0.47
CA ASN A 185 -12.15 4.26 -1.43
C ASN A 185 -12.58 3.14 -2.38
N ALA A 186 -11.65 2.29 -2.81
CA ALA A 186 -11.99 1.08 -3.57
C ALA A 186 -12.89 0.16 -2.76
N ILE A 187 -12.54 -0.19 -1.51
CA ILE A 187 -13.37 -1.06 -0.66
C ILE A 187 -14.78 -0.49 -0.47
N ARG A 188 -14.90 0.82 -0.21
CA ARG A 188 -16.19 1.51 -0.09
C ARG A 188 -17.03 1.46 -1.36
N SER A 189 -16.41 1.41 -2.55
CA SER A 189 -17.16 1.33 -3.80
C SER A 189 -17.94 0.02 -3.95
N ILE A 190 -17.50 -1.07 -3.30
CA ILE A 190 -18.28 -2.32 -3.24
C ILE A 190 -19.58 -2.11 -2.47
N GLN A 191 -19.54 -1.38 -1.35
CA GLN A 191 -20.74 -1.13 -0.54
C GLN A 191 -21.82 -0.34 -1.30
N ASN A 192 -21.41 0.49 -2.27
CA ASN A 192 -22.36 1.20 -3.14
C ASN A 192 -23.18 0.26 -4.04
N VAL A 193 -22.62 -0.89 -4.43
CA VAL A 193 -23.30 -1.87 -5.29
C VAL A 193 -23.82 -3.09 -4.53
N ASP A 194 -23.34 -3.31 -3.31
CA ASP A 194 -23.76 -4.37 -2.39
C ASP A 194 -23.79 -3.82 -0.95
N PRO A 195 -24.89 -3.16 -0.53
CA PRO A 195 -24.96 -2.51 0.79
C PRO A 195 -24.83 -3.46 1.99
N ASP A 196 -25.04 -4.76 1.79
CA ASP A 196 -25.03 -5.77 2.84
C ASP A 196 -23.62 -6.30 3.13
N ILE A 197 -22.60 -5.89 2.37
CA ILE A 197 -21.22 -6.29 2.63
C ILE A 197 -20.71 -5.66 3.93
N ASP A 198 -20.16 -6.49 4.81
CA ASP A 198 -19.54 -6.01 6.05
C ASP A 198 -18.19 -5.35 5.76
N ILE A 199 -18.12 -4.06 6.07
CA ILE A 199 -16.91 -3.24 6.01
C ILE A 199 -16.63 -2.53 7.35
N SER A 200 -17.29 -2.96 8.43
CA SER A 200 -17.19 -2.33 9.76
C SER A 200 -15.78 -2.43 10.38
N TRP A 201 -15.01 -3.43 9.93
CA TRP A 201 -13.60 -3.64 10.27
C TRP A 201 -12.68 -2.55 9.72
N MET A 202 -13.10 -1.77 8.73
CA MET A 202 -12.35 -0.60 8.30
C MET A 202 -12.50 0.50 9.35
N HIS A 203 -11.61 0.50 10.35
CA HIS A 203 -11.50 1.61 11.28
C HIS A 203 -11.34 2.91 10.47
N ILE A 204 -12.30 3.82 10.65
CA ILE A 204 -12.39 5.09 9.93
C ILE A 204 -11.26 5.99 10.46
N GLY A 205 -10.04 5.77 10.00
CA GLY A 205 -9.06 6.84 9.88
C GLY A 205 -9.54 7.68 8.71
N GLU A 206 -9.95 8.92 8.95
CA GLU A 206 -10.41 9.82 7.90
C GLU A 206 -9.37 9.84 6.78
N CYS A 207 -9.79 9.45 5.57
CA CYS A 207 -9.08 9.80 4.36
C CYS A 207 -9.15 11.33 4.28
N ILE A 208 -8.21 12.04 4.89
CA ILE A 208 -8.15 13.51 4.79
C ILE A 208 -7.76 13.81 3.35
N ALA A 209 -8.74 14.31 2.60
CA ALA A 209 -8.57 14.85 1.26
C ALA A 209 -7.79 16.18 1.31
#